data_AF-A0A6P5SUA2-F1
#
_entry.id   AF-A0A6P5SUA2-F1
#
_cell.length_a   1.000
_cell.length_b   1.000
_cell.length_c   1.000
_cell.angle_alpha   90.00
_cell.angle_beta   90.00
_cell.angle_gamma   90.00
#
_symmetry.space_group_name_H-M   'P 1'
#
loop_
_entity.id
_entity.type
_entity.pdbx_description
1 polymer ?
#
loop_
_entity_poly.entity_id
_entity_poly.type
_entity_poly.pdbx_seq_one_letter_code
_entity_poly.pdbx_strand_id
1 'polypeptide(L)'
;MARFDEDCADATIKQANWDTSKVKDKLRREIEAHVASVRSDKITQHTALCKERLEELLSGPVKDLLEQASNGTWPTIRKLLQQETESVSSGSWNAHRHFDIDEQTKAEIHASLEKHGRGVVEAKAREEAGRVLTSMVARFSRNFSHDSDSIQRVWNPREDIRAIAETARFASLEVLSVMAAIRLDGDDPGDHIKNILYLALLGSRNAPTNARDRRVTTVDILAPNTWEEVPSSRTLITPFRCKHLWRQFIEHTAEIVSKAIAERESNRSFLGLNFFSRLLRFVTRCFCC
;
A
#
# COMPACT_ATOMS: atom_id res chain seq x y z
N MET A 1 -44.65 -31.86 4.91
CA MET A 1 -46.12 -31.79 4.76
C MET A 1 -46.80 -33.14 5.01
N ALA A 2 -46.23 -34.28 4.55
CA ALA A 2 -46.84 -35.61 4.73
C ALA A 2 -47.33 -35.92 6.16
N ARG A 3 -46.51 -35.64 7.19
CA ARG A 3 -46.90 -35.88 8.59
C ARG A 3 -48.07 -35.01 9.07
N PHE A 4 -48.11 -33.75 8.64
CA PHE A 4 -49.25 -32.87 8.94
C PHE A 4 -50.53 -33.38 8.28
N ASP A 5 -50.44 -33.92 7.06
CA ASP A 5 -51.57 -34.50 6.33
C ASP A 5 -52.10 -35.77 7.02
N GLU A 6 -51.20 -36.63 7.50
CA GLU A 6 -51.49 -37.85 8.26
C GLU A 6 -52.21 -37.51 9.58
N ASP A 7 -51.63 -36.63 10.39
CA ASP A 7 -52.21 -36.22 11.68
C ASP A 7 -53.59 -35.52 11.50
N CYS A 8 -53.76 -34.76 10.42
CA CYS A 8 -55.05 -34.15 10.09
C CYS A 8 -56.11 -35.17 9.67
N ALA A 9 -55.73 -36.23 8.95
CA ALA A 9 -56.63 -37.30 8.54
C ALA A 9 -57.16 -38.07 9.75
N ASP A 10 -56.29 -38.36 10.72
CA ASP A 10 -56.65 -39.04 11.98
C ASP A 10 -57.62 -38.23 12.85
N ALA A 11 -57.52 -36.90 12.80
CA ALA A 11 -58.36 -35.99 13.59
C ALA A 11 -59.70 -35.61 12.93
N THR A 12 -59.99 -36.06 11.70
CA THR A 12 -61.14 -35.61 10.91
C THR A 12 -62.47 -36.22 11.40
N ILE A 13 -63.43 -35.38 11.81
CA ILE A 13 -64.78 -35.81 12.21
C ILE A 13 -65.72 -35.72 11.00
N LYS A 14 -66.22 -36.87 10.51
CA LYS A 14 -67.06 -36.96 9.29
C LYS A 14 -68.31 -36.06 9.26
N GLN A 15 -68.84 -35.70 10.43
CA GLN A 15 -70.05 -34.87 10.56
C GLN A 15 -69.76 -33.36 10.47
N ALA A 16 -68.50 -32.96 10.65
CA ALA A 16 -68.06 -31.58 10.55
C ALA A 16 -67.26 -31.43 9.24
N ASN A 17 -67.67 -30.53 8.35
CA ASN A 17 -66.97 -30.28 7.07
C ASN A 17 -65.66 -29.50 7.30
N TRP A 18 -64.68 -30.15 7.93
CA TRP A 18 -63.38 -29.54 8.27
C TRP A 18 -62.49 -29.44 7.03
N ASP A 19 -62.03 -28.22 6.74
CA ASP A 19 -61.08 -27.91 5.67
C ASP A 19 -59.73 -27.52 6.26
N THR A 20 -58.74 -28.40 6.13
CA THR A 20 -57.38 -28.19 6.66
C THR A 20 -56.46 -27.47 5.68
N SER A 21 -56.91 -27.19 4.44
CA SER A 21 -56.09 -26.56 3.39
C SER A 21 -55.51 -25.21 3.82
N LYS A 22 -56.32 -24.36 4.46
CA LYS A 22 -55.87 -23.04 4.94
C LYS A 22 -54.78 -23.14 6.01
N VAL A 23 -54.90 -24.10 6.92
CA VAL A 23 -53.92 -24.33 7.99
C VAL A 23 -52.64 -24.92 7.39
N LYS A 24 -52.77 -25.86 6.45
CA LYS A 24 -51.66 -26.44 5.69
C LYS A 24 -50.88 -25.38 4.93
N ASP A 25 -51.57 -24.52 4.20
CA ASP A 25 -50.97 -23.43 3.43
C ASP A 25 -50.33 -22.37 4.32
N LYS A 26 -50.89 -22.13 5.50
CA LYS A 26 -50.26 -21.27 6.52
C LYS A 26 -48.97 -21.89 7.04
N LEU A 27 -49.00 -23.15 7.48
CA LEU A 27 -47.82 -23.88 7.96
C LEU A 27 -46.72 -23.94 6.90
N ARG A 28 -47.09 -24.23 5.64
CA ARG A 28 -46.15 -24.23 4.52
C ARG A 28 -45.45 -22.87 4.37
N ARG A 29 -46.23 -21.77 4.34
CA ARG A 29 -45.68 -20.41 4.25
C ARG A 29 -44.78 -20.05 5.44
N GLU A 30 -45.15 -20.47 6.64
CA GLU A 30 -44.32 -20.25 7.84
C GLU A 30 -43.00 -21.02 7.80
N ILE A 31 -43.02 -22.28 7.34
CA ILE A 31 -41.80 -23.08 7.12
C ILE A 31 -40.93 -22.43 6.04
N GLU A 32 -41.50 -22.05 4.89
CA GLU A 32 -40.77 -21.40 3.80
C GLU A 32 -40.15 -20.07 4.26
N ALA A 33 -40.90 -19.26 5.01
CA ALA A 33 -40.40 -18.01 5.59
C ALA A 33 -39.27 -18.26 6.61
N HIS A 34 -39.41 -19.28 7.47
CA HIS A 34 -38.37 -19.63 8.42
C HIS A 34 -37.09 -20.12 7.74
N VAL A 35 -37.21 -20.98 6.73
CA VAL A 35 -36.08 -21.46 5.92
C VAL A 35 -35.39 -20.29 5.22
N ALA A 36 -36.14 -19.36 4.64
CA ALA A 36 -35.59 -18.15 4.02
C ALA A 36 -34.83 -17.28 5.04
N SER A 37 -35.38 -17.09 6.24
CA SER A 37 -34.72 -16.35 7.33
C SER A 37 -33.40 -17.01 7.73
N VAL A 38 -33.40 -18.31 8.04
CA VAL A 38 -32.20 -19.05 8.45
C VAL A 38 -31.13 -19.03 7.36
N ARG A 39 -31.54 -19.14 6.08
CA ARG A 39 -30.62 -19.05 4.95
C ARG A 39 -30.00 -17.66 4.84
N SER A 40 -30.79 -16.60 5.00
CA SER A 40 -30.28 -15.22 5.01
C SER A 40 -29.27 -14.99 6.14
N ASP A 41 -29.58 -15.45 7.35
CA ASP A 41 -28.69 -15.36 8.51
C ASP A 41 -27.36 -16.12 8.28
N LYS A 42 -27.42 -17.30 7.65
CA LYS A 42 -26.22 -18.06 7.32
C LYS A 42 -25.37 -17.42 6.24
N ILE A 43 -26.00 -16.87 5.20
CA ILE A 43 -25.32 -16.13 4.12
C ILE A 43 -24.61 -14.90 4.69
N THR A 44 -25.27 -14.14 5.56
CA THR A 44 -24.67 -12.95 6.19
C THR A 44 -23.52 -13.31 7.13
N GLN A 45 -23.70 -14.33 7.98
CA GLN A 45 -22.64 -14.85 8.85
C GLN A 45 -21.41 -15.30 8.04
N HIS A 46 -21.64 -16.08 6.98
CA HIS A 46 -20.59 -16.57 6.11
C HIS A 46 -19.86 -15.42 5.39
N THR A 47 -20.61 -14.45 4.88
CA THR A 47 -20.04 -13.26 4.23
C THR A 47 -19.14 -12.48 5.20
N ALA A 48 -19.52 -12.36 6.47
CA ALA A 48 -18.70 -11.70 7.48
C ALA A 48 -17.38 -12.45 7.72
N LEU A 49 -17.41 -13.77 7.88
CA LEU A 49 -16.20 -14.60 8.06
C LEU A 49 -15.26 -14.51 6.87
N CYS A 50 -15.79 -14.52 5.64
CA CYS A 50 -14.98 -14.33 4.44
C CYS A 50 -14.32 -12.94 4.42
N LYS A 51 -15.02 -11.88 4.85
CA LYS A 51 -14.48 -10.52 4.92
C LYS A 51 -13.33 -10.41 5.93
N GLU A 52 -13.53 -10.92 7.15
CA GLU A 52 -12.49 -10.95 8.19
C GLU A 52 -11.23 -11.67 7.70
N ARG A 53 -11.39 -12.86 7.11
CA ARG A 53 -10.27 -13.61 6.55
C ARG A 53 -9.56 -12.87 5.42
N LEU A 54 -10.32 -12.20 4.54
CA LEU A 54 -9.75 -11.41 3.46
C LEU A 54 -8.94 -10.23 4.01
N GLU A 55 -9.42 -9.57 5.07
CA GLU A 55 -8.68 -8.50 5.74
C GLU A 55 -7.36 -9.00 6.34
N GLU A 56 -7.37 -10.15 7.03
CA GLU A 56 -6.17 -10.78 7.59
C GLU A 56 -5.12 -11.08 6.51
N LEU A 57 -5.55 -11.60 5.36
CA LEU A 57 -4.66 -11.96 4.25
C LEU A 57 -4.12 -10.75 3.49
N LEU A 58 -4.85 -9.63 3.46
CA LEU A 58 -4.44 -8.42 2.73
C LEU A 58 -3.62 -7.44 3.58
N SER A 59 -3.99 -7.23 4.84
CA SER A 59 -3.49 -6.10 5.65
C SER A 59 -1.97 -6.09 5.80
N GLY A 60 -1.37 -7.23 6.14
CA GLY A 60 0.09 -7.37 6.28
C GLY A 60 0.84 -7.23 4.95
N PRO A 61 0.55 -8.07 3.93
CA PRO A 61 1.27 -8.01 2.66
C PRO A 61 1.12 -6.66 1.93
N VAL A 62 -0.05 -6.02 1.99
CA VAL A 62 -0.26 -4.69 1.41
C VAL A 62 0.65 -3.65 2.08
N LYS A 63 0.74 -3.69 3.42
CA LYS A 63 1.66 -2.83 4.16
C LYS A 63 3.10 -3.03 3.69
N ASP A 64 3.58 -4.26 3.63
CA ASP A 64 4.96 -4.57 3.26
C ASP A 64 5.28 -4.11 1.82
N LEU A 65 4.34 -4.28 0.89
CA LEU A 65 4.49 -3.82 -0.50
C LEU A 65 4.53 -2.30 -0.62
N LEU A 66 3.75 -1.61 0.21
CA LEU A 66 3.71 -0.15 0.30
C LEU A 66 5.01 0.39 0.94
N GLU A 67 5.52 -0.21 2.01
CA GLU A 67 6.81 0.16 2.63
C GLU A 67 7.99 -0.05 1.68
N GLN A 68 7.95 -1.11 0.85
CA GLN A 68 8.95 -1.35 -0.17
C GLN A 68 8.93 -0.33 -1.30
N ALA A 69 7.76 0.25 -1.61
CA ALA A 69 7.52 1.30 -2.61
C ALA A 69 8.40 1.18 -3.86
N SER A 70 8.07 0.22 -4.72
CA SER A 70 8.70 0.01 -6.01
C SER A 70 7.75 0.40 -7.15
N ASN A 71 8.27 0.47 -8.37
CA ASN A 71 7.44 0.71 -9.56
C ASN A 71 6.33 -0.34 -9.75
N GLY A 72 6.54 -1.56 -9.22
CA GLY A 72 5.60 -2.67 -9.29
C GLY A 72 4.64 -2.78 -8.10
N THR A 73 4.70 -1.88 -7.11
CA THR A 73 3.91 -2.02 -5.86
C THR A 73 2.41 -2.15 -6.14
N TRP A 74 1.81 -1.23 -6.90
CA TRP A 74 0.37 -1.25 -7.18
C TRP A 74 -0.06 -2.41 -8.09
N PRO A 75 0.66 -2.74 -9.18
CA PRO A 75 0.41 -3.98 -9.92
C PRO A 75 0.41 -5.25 -9.05
N THR A 76 1.38 -5.39 -8.14
CA THR A 76 1.46 -6.53 -7.23
C THR A 76 0.30 -6.52 -6.22
N ILE A 77 -0.09 -5.36 -5.69
CA ILE A 77 -1.26 -5.22 -4.81
C ILE A 77 -2.55 -5.62 -5.54
N ARG A 78 -2.74 -5.22 -6.81
CA ARG A 78 -3.91 -5.62 -7.61
C ARG A 78 -3.97 -7.14 -7.79
N LYS A 79 -2.83 -7.75 -8.12
CA LYS A 79 -2.72 -9.20 -8.27
C LYS A 79 -3.04 -9.91 -6.96
N LEU A 80 -2.47 -9.45 -5.84
CA LEU A 80 -2.74 -9.98 -4.51
C LEU A 80 -4.24 -9.89 -4.17
N LEU A 81 -4.84 -8.70 -4.34
CA LEU A 81 -6.25 -8.47 -4.08
C LEU A 81 -7.14 -9.44 -4.87
N GLN A 82 -6.85 -9.63 -6.16
CA GLN A 82 -7.56 -10.58 -7.00
C GLN A 82 -7.39 -12.02 -6.50
N GLN A 83 -6.15 -12.47 -6.30
CA GLN A 83 -5.84 -13.83 -5.90
C GLN A 83 -6.47 -14.21 -4.55
N GLU A 84 -6.38 -13.33 -3.55
CA GLU A 84 -6.93 -13.60 -2.22
C GLU A 84 -8.47 -13.54 -2.23
N THR A 85 -9.08 -12.66 -3.03
CA THR A 85 -10.54 -12.62 -3.19
C THR A 85 -11.07 -13.89 -3.87
N GLU A 86 -10.40 -14.37 -4.92
CA GLU A 86 -10.72 -15.63 -5.60
C GLU A 86 -10.49 -16.85 -4.69
N SER A 87 -9.41 -16.84 -3.91
CA SER A 87 -9.08 -17.89 -2.94
C SER A 87 -10.13 -18.00 -1.83
N VAL A 88 -10.50 -16.87 -1.20
CA VAL A 88 -11.51 -16.83 -0.15
C VAL A 88 -12.89 -17.20 -0.69
N SER A 89 -13.26 -16.75 -1.88
CA SER A 89 -14.56 -17.08 -2.47
C SER A 89 -14.64 -18.57 -2.85
N SER A 90 -13.65 -19.11 -3.58
CA SER A 90 -13.66 -20.51 -4.04
C SER A 90 -13.51 -21.55 -2.93
N GLY A 91 -12.65 -21.29 -1.94
CA GLY A 91 -12.44 -22.19 -0.80
C GLY A 91 -13.67 -22.32 0.09
N SER A 92 -14.51 -21.28 0.17
CA SER A 92 -15.65 -21.23 1.09
C SER A 92 -16.87 -22.01 0.61
N TRP A 93 -17.10 -22.10 -0.71
CA TRP A 93 -18.29 -22.78 -1.27
C TRP A 93 -18.24 -24.30 -1.17
N ASN A 94 -17.04 -24.89 -1.17
CA ASN A 94 -16.88 -26.35 -1.08
C ASN A 94 -17.36 -26.92 0.27
N ALA A 95 -17.33 -26.12 1.34
CA ALA A 95 -17.82 -26.52 2.66
C ALA A 95 -19.35 -26.41 2.83
N HIS A 96 -20.05 -25.65 1.97
CA HIS A 96 -21.44 -25.23 2.18
C HIS A 96 -22.43 -25.72 1.10
N ARG A 97 -22.07 -26.75 0.32
CA ARG A 97 -22.95 -27.31 -0.74
C ARG A 97 -24.37 -27.67 -0.26
N HIS A 98 -24.55 -27.95 1.03
CA HIS A 98 -25.83 -28.32 1.64
C HIS A 98 -26.85 -27.17 1.74
N PHE A 99 -26.43 -25.90 1.61
CA PHE A 99 -27.32 -24.74 1.77
C PHE A 99 -28.04 -24.31 0.47
N ASP A 100 -27.78 -25.01 -0.64
CA ASP A 100 -28.39 -24.76 -1.95
C ASP A 100 -28.30 -23.29 -2.38
N ILE A 101 -27.14 -22.67 -2.13
CA ILE A 101 -26.89 -21.25 -2.45
C ILE A 101 -26.85 -21.11 -3.96
N ASP A 102 -27.78 -20.31 -4.49
CA ASP A 102 -27.91 -20.03 -5.92
C ASP A 102 -26.73 -19.18 -6.43
N GLU A 103 -26.49 -19.26 -7.73
CA GLU A 103 -25.37 -18.54 -8.37
C GLU A 103 -25.50 -17.01 -8.24
N GLN A 104 -26.71 -16.47 -8.16
CA GLN A 104 -26.93 -15.04 -7.99
C GLN A 104 -26.43 -14.58 -6.61
N THR A 105 -26.78 -15.31 -5.55
CA THR A 105 -26.28 -15.06 -4.19
C THR A 105 -24.76 -15.18 -4.12
N LYS A 106 -24.16 -16.16 -4.81
CA LYS A 106 -22.69 -16.31 -4.87
C LYS A 106 -22.03 -15.09 -5.53
N ALA A 107 -22.59 -14.62 -6.64
CA ALA A 107 -22.11 -13.43 -7.33
C ALA A 107 -22.21 -12.17 -6.45
N GLU A 108 -23.32 -12.01 -5.71
CA GLU A 108 -23.49 -10.91 -4.74
C GLU A 108 -22.47 -10.95 -3.61
N ILE A 109 -22.19 -12.14 -3.06
CA ILE A 109 -21.13 -12.32 -2.06
C ILE A 109 -19.76 -11.99 -2.65
N HIS A 110 -19.47 -12.47 -3.86
CA HIS A 110 -18.20 -12.17 -4.53
C HIS A 110 -18.00 -10.66 -4.73
N ALA A 111 -19.01 -9.96 -5.26
CA ALA A 111 -18.97 -8.51 -5.42
C ALA A 111 -18.81 -7.77 -4.06
N SER A 112 -19.45 -8.28 -3.01
CA SER A 112 -19.31 -7.76 -1.63
C SER A 112 -17.88 -7.95 -1.09
N LEU A 113 -17.22 -9.06 -1.41
CA LEU A 113 -15.83 -9.34 -1.06
C LEU A 113 -14.87 -8.46 -1.84
N GLU A 114 -15.04 -8.31 -3.16
CA GLU A 114 -14.22 -7.40 -3.97
C GLU A 114 -14.29 -5.96 -3.44
N LYS A 115 -15.50 -5.48 -3.12
CA LYS A 115 -15.70 -4.15 -2.54
C LYS A 115 -15.02 -4.03 -1.19
N HIS A 116 -15.13 -5.04 -0.33
CA HIS A 116 -14.52 -5.03 0.99
C HIS A 116 -12.98 -5.08 0.89
N GLY A 117 -12.42 -5.97 0.08
CA GLY A 117 -10.96 -6.08 -0.14
C GLY A 117 -10.36 -4.79 -0.71
N ARG A 118 -11.03 -4.14 -1.66
CA ARG A 118 -10.63 -2.78 -2.10
C ARG A 118 -10.59 -1.82 -0.91
N GLY A 119 -11.66 -1.79 -0.10
CA GLY A 119 -11.72 -0.95 1.10
C GLY A 119 -10.57 -1.19 2.08
N VAL A 120 -10.18 -2.44 2.32
CA VAL A 120 -9.02 -2.80 3.16
C VAL A 120 -7.72 -2.23 2.58
N VAL A 121 -7.48 -2.42 1.29
CA VAL A 121 -6.28 -1.88 0.62
C VAL A 121 -6.26 -0.36 0.69
N GLU A 122 -7.39 0.31 0.43
CA GLU A 122 -7.45 1.76 0.50
C GLU A 122 -7.22 2.29 1.93
N ALA A 123 -7.78 1.62 2.94
CA ALA A 123 -7.57 1.98 4.33
C ALA A 123 -6.08 1.84 4.71
N LYS A 124 -5.44 0.74 4.31
CA LYS A 124 -4.01 0.53 4.55
C LYS A 124 -3.15 1.57 3.83
N ALA A 125 -3.46 1.88 2.58
CA ALA A 125 -2.75 2.90 1.82
C ALA A 125 -2.87 4.29 2.47
N ARG A 126 -4.02 4.64 3.04
CA ARG A 126 -4.21 5.90 3.79
C ARG A 126 -3.40 5.92 5.08
N GLU A 127 -3.34 4.80 5.80
CA GLU A 127 -2.50 4.67 7.00
C GLU A 127 -1.02 4.88 6.68
N GLU A 128 -0.50 4.20 5.66
CA GLU A 128 0.92 4.29 5.29
C GLU A 128 1.29 5.65 4.67
N ALA A 129 0.38 6.25 3.89
CA ALA A 129 0.55 7.62 3.41
C ALA A 129 0.64 8.64 4.58
N GLY A 130 -0.02 8.36 5.71
CA GLY A 130 0.10 9.14 6.93
C GLY A 130 1.50 9.13 7.55
N ARG A 131 2.31 8.10 7.26
CA ARG A 131 3.68 7.90 7.77
C ARG A 131 4.76 8.09 6.71
N VAL A 132 4.39 8.60 5.52
CA VAL A 132 5.27 8.69 4.34
C VAL A 132 6.62 9.38 4.61
N LEU A 133 6.66 10.43 5.43
CA LEU A 133 7.91 11.13 5.75
C LEU A 133 8.90 10.20 6.47
N THR A 134 8.41 9.44 7.46
CA THR A 134 9.20 8.44 8.17
C THR A 134 9.71 7.37 7.21
N SER A 135 8.85 6.87 6.32
CA SER A 135 9.22 5.86 5.32
C SER A 135 10.26 6.39 4.32
N MET A 136 10.14 7.65 3.89
CA MET A 136 11.14 8.32 3.04
C MET A 136 12.49 8.44 3.76
N VAL A 137 12.51 8.87 5.02
CA VAL A 137 13.75 8.98 5.82
C VAL A 137 14.38 7.61 6.06
N ALA A 138 13.58 6.58 6.31
CA ALA A 138 14.07 5.21 6.45
C ALA A 138 14.70 4.70 5.14
N ARG A 139 14.03 4.92 4.00
CA ARG A 139 14.54 4.57 2.67
C ARG A 139 15.85 5.28 2.35
N PHE A 140 15.92 6.58 2.66
CA PHE A 140 17.15 7.36 2.52
C PHE A 140 18.27 6.78 3.38
N SER A 141 18.01 6.56 4.67
CA SER A 141 19.01 6.08 5.63
C SER A 141 19.57 4.73 5.24
N ARG A 142 18.70 3.82 4.77
CA ARG A 142 19.11 2.51 4.25
C ARG A 142 20.06 2.67 3.05
N ASN A 143 19.67 3.45 2.04
CA ASN A 143 20.44 3.58 0.80
C ASN A 143 21.69 4.48 0.94
N PHE A 144 21.69 5.40 1.90
CA PHE A 144 22.78 6.34 2.15
C PHE A 144 23.83 5.78 3.10
N SER A 145 23.39 5.16 4.19
CA SER A 145 24.27 4.75 5.30
C SER A 145 24.74 3.31 5.19
N HIS A 146 24.23 2.54 4.23
CA HIS A 146 24.68 1.17 3.98
C HIS A 146 25.25 1.05 2.57
N ASP A 147 26.19 0.12 2.40
CA ASP A 147 26.71 -0.29 1.11
C ASP A 147 25.79 -1.35 0.43
N SER A 148 26.26 -1.91 -0.68
CA SER A 148 25.53 -2.93 -1.43
C SER A 148 25.30 -4.22 -0.65
N ASP A 149 26.13 -4.50 0.35
CA ASP A 149 26.08 -5.70 1.18
C ASP A 149 25.24 -5.46 2.46
N SER A 150 24.54 -4.33 2.53
CA SER A 150 23.77 -3.89 3.71
C SER A 150 24.63 -3.69 4.96
N ILE A 151 25.93 -3.45 4.78
CA ILE A 151 26.87 -3.15 5.87
C ILE A 151 26.91 -1.63 6.04
N GLN A 152 26.97 -1.17 7.29
CA GLN A 152 27.09 0.25 7.59
C GLN A 152 28.36 0.82 6.92
N ARG A 153 28.16 1.82 6.06
CA ARG A 153 29.20 2.44 5.26
C ARG A 153 30.17 3.20 6.17
N VAL A 154 31.46 2.98 5.95
CA VAL A 154 32.53 3.81 6.48
C VAL A 154 32.96 4.78 5.38
N TRP A 155 32.84 6.08 5.64
CA TRP A 155 33.06 7.10 4.60
C TRP A 155 34.53 7.19 4.20
N ASN A 156 34.80 6.80 2.95
CA ASN A 156 36.13 6.86 2.39
C ASN A 156 36.43 8.27 1.81
N PRO A 157 37.69 8.74 1.84
CA PRO A 157 38.03 10.08 1.33
C PRO A 157 37.75 10.28 -0.17
N ARG A 158 37.62 9.21 -0.95
CA ARG A 158 37.38 9.23 -2.40
C ARG A 158 35.89 9.22 -2.79
N GLU A 159 35.00 8.93 -1.84
CA GLU A 159 33.58 8.82 -2.13
C GLU A 159 32.93 10.20 -2.28
N ASP A 160 32.09 10.32 -3.30
CA ASP A 160 31.23 11.47 -3.49
C ASP A 160 29.94 11.29 -2.67
N ILE A 161 30.00 11.73 -1.42
CA ILE A 161 28.87 11.72 -0.49
C ILE A 161 27.65 12.46 -1.09
N ARG A 162 27.87 13.51 -1.90
CA ARG A 162 26.77 14.29 -2.48
C ARG A 162 26.05 13.49 -3.56
N ALA A 163 26.79 12.82 -4.45
CA ALA A 163 26.22 11.93 -5.45
C ALA A 163 25.47 10.75 -4.81
N ILE A 164 26.04 10.16 -3.76
CA ILE A 164 25.38 9.08 -3.00
C ILE A 164 24.08 9.56 -2.34
N ALA A 165 24.11 10.74 -1.70
CA ALA A 165 22.92 11.35 -1.11
C ALA A 165 21.86 11.66 -2.17
N GLU A 166 22.26 12.08 -3.36
CA GLU A 166 21.36 12.34 -4.46
C GLU A 166 20.65 11.06 -4.92
N THR A 167 21.39 9.97 -5.16
CA THR A 167 20.81 8.65 -5.46
C THR A 167 19.86 8.15 -4.36
N ALA A 168 20.22 8.34 -3.08
CA ALA A 168 19.35 7.98 -1.97
C ALA A 168 18.07 8.84 -1.92
N ARG A 169 18.14 10.13 -2.28
CA ARG A 169 16.97 11.01 -2.43
C ARG A 169 16.07 10.58 -3.57
N PHE A 170 16.64 10.21 -4.72
CA PHE A 170 15.88 9.65 -5.85
C PHE A 170 15.09 8.40 -5.43
N ALA A 171 15.75 7.45 -4.76
CA ALA A 171 15.10 6.23 -4.27
C ALA A 171 14.02 6.51 -3.20
N SER A 172 14.17 7.59 -2.42
CA SER A 172 13.18 8.01 -1.42
C SER A 172 11.99 8.73 -2.06
N LEU A 173 12.18 9.38 -3.21
CA LEU A 173 11.08 10.02 -3.94
C LEU A 173 10.11 8.98 -4.53
N GLU A 174 10.57 7.78 -4.83
CA GLU A 174 9.70 6.68 -5.25
C GLU A 174 8.67 6.33 -4.17
N VAL A 175 9.06 6.38 -2.88
CA VAL A 175 8.13 6.21 -1.75
C VAL A 175 7.01 7.23 -1.80
N LEU A 176 7.35 8.50 -1.99
CA LEU A 176 6.36 9.57 -2.08
C LEU A 176 5.44 9.41 -3.29
N SER A 177 5.98 8.99 -4.44
CA SER A 177 5.23 8.78 -5.67
C SER A 177 4.20 7.64 -5.54
N VAL A 178 4.63 6.51 -4.98
CA VAL A 178 3.76 5.35 -4.72
C VAL A 178 2.64 5.72 -3.74
N MET A 179 2.96 6.53 -2.73
CA MET A 179 2.02 6.96 -1.68
C MET A 179 1.18 8.18 -2.05
N ALA A 180 1.33 8.76 -3.24
CA ALA A 180 0.60 9.96 -3.63
C ALA A 180 -0.88 9.66 -3.98
N ALA A 181 -1.16 8.49 -4.56
CA ALA A 181 -2.48 8.10 -4.99
C ALA A 181 -2.67 6.58 -5.01
N ILE A 182 -3.91 6.14 -4.81
CA ILE A 182 -4.37 4.75 -4.93
C ILE A 182 -4.54 4.39 -6.40
N ARG A 183 -3.94 3.27 -6.81
CA ARG A 183 -3.84 2.85 -8.21
C ARG A 183 -4.37 1.43 -8.40
N LEU A 184 -5.64 1.20 -8.03
CA LEU A 184 -6.28 -0.11 -8.09
C LEU A 184 -6.94 -0.43 -9.43
N ASP A 185 -7.07 0.56 -10.30
CA ASP A 185 -7.72 0.42 -11.61
C ASP A 185 -6.69 0.19 -12.72
N GLY A 186 -7.11 -0.48 -13.80
CA GLY A 186 -6.23 -0.93 -14.88
C GLY A 186 -5.65 0.19 -15.75
N ASP A 187 -6.32 1.33 -15.83
CA ASP A 187 -6.00 2.46 -16.72
C ASP A 187 -5.14 3.54 -16.05
N ASP A 188 -4.30 3.16 -15.09
CA ASP A 188 -3.65 4.10 -14.18
C ASP A 188 -2.49 4.89 -14.83
N PRO A 189 -2.49 6.24 -14.75
CA PRO A 189 -1.39 7.10 -15.21
C PRO A 189 -0.23 7.11 -14.20
N GLY A 190 0.14 5.95 -13.65
CA GLY A 190 1.09 5.86 -12.53
C GLY A 190 2.46 6.49 -12.80
N ASP A 191 2.85 6.55 -14.06
CA ASP A 191 4.06 7.22 -14.53
C ASP A 191 3.92 8.75 -14.52
N HIS A 192 2.71 9.30 -14.68
CA HIS A 192 2.45 10.74 -14.71
C HIS A 192 2.76 11.43 -13.38
N ILE A 193 2.22 10.92 -12.25
CA ILE A 193 2.51 11.46 -10.92
C ILE A 193 4.01 11.37 -10.62
N LYS A 194 4.63 10.24 -10.95
CA LYS A 194 6.07 10.04 -10.77
C LYS A 194 6.84 11.11 -11.55
N ASN A 195 6.54 11.27 -12.84
CA ASN A 195 7.20 12.24 -13.71
C ASN A 195 7.02 13.68 -13.21
N ILE A 196 5.81 14.07 -12.81
CA ILE A 196 5.55 15.41 -12.24
C ILE A 196 6.41 15.63 -10.99
N LEU A 197 6.42 14.68 -10.06
CA LEU A 197 7.18 14.81 -8.82
C LEU A 197 8.69 14.91 -9.10
N TYR A 198 9.22 14.10 -10.01
CA TYR A 198 10.64 14.15 -10.38
C TYR A 198 10.99 15.48 -11.05
N LEU A 199 10.19 15.95 -12.01
CA LEU A 199 10.39 17.22 -12.68
C LEU A 199 10.35 18.40 -11.70
N ALA A 200 9.35 18.43 -10.83
CA ALA A 200 9.14 19.55 -9.91
C ALA A 200 10.14 19.58 -8.73
N LEU A 201 10.52 18.41 -8.20
CA LEU A 201 11.30 18.32 -6.95
C LEU A 201 12.80 18.11 -7.17
N LEU A 202 13.20 17.58 -8.33
CA LEU A 202 14.59 17.28 -8.67
C LEU A 202 15.09 18.08 -9.89
N GLY A 203 14.21 18.36 -10.86
CA GLY A 203 14.54 19.09 -12.09
C GLY A 203 14.95 20.56 -11.90
N SER A 204 14.67 21.16 -10.75
CA SER A 204 15.03 22.57 -10.48
C SER A 204 16.55 22.83 -10.33
N ARG A 205 17.39 21.79 -10.26
CA ARG A 205 18.81 21.95 -9.88
C ARG A 205 19.79 22.08 -11.05
N ASN A 206 19.39 21.69 -12.28
CA ASN A 206 20.31 21.59 -13.42
C ASN A 206 19.92 22.43 -14.66
N ALA A 207 18.99 23.38 -14.56
CA ALA A 207 18.64 24.22 -15.71
C ALA A 207 19.72 25.30 -15.95
N PRO A 208 20.34 25.39 -17.15
CA PRO A 208 21.28 26.45 -17.47
C PRO A 208 20.58 27.82 -17.40
N THR A 209 21.30 28.82 -16.92
CA THR A 209 20.86 30.21 -16.67
C THR A 209 20.56 31.01 -17.95
N ASN A 210 19.69 30.51 -18.81
CA ASN A 210 19.23 31.24 -19.99
C ASN A 210 17.83 31.81 -19.72
N ALA A 211 17.79 33.14 -19.52
CA ALA A 211 16.64 33.90 -19.05
C ALA A 211 15.40 33.90 -19.98
N ARG A 212 15.38 33.14 -21.08
CA ARG A 212 14.25 33.08 -22.04
C ARG A 212 13.28 31.92 -21.79
N ASP A 213 13.70 30.84 -21.12
CA ASP A 213 12.80 29.72 -20.74
C ASP A 213 12.04 29.94 -19.43
N ARG A 214 12.35 31.03 -18.71
CA ARG A 214 11.66 31.44 -17.47
C ARG A 214 10.17 31.75 -17.65
N ARG A 215 9.65 31.86 -18.87
CA ARG A 215 8.22 32.15 -19.10
C ARG A 215 7.31 30.93 -18.92
N VAL A 216 7.83 29.70 -19.03
CA VAL A 216 7.03 28.46 -18.82
C VAL A 216 7.09 27.97 -17.37
N THR A 217 8.08 28.43 -16.59
CA THR A 217 8.38 27.96 -15.22
C THR A 217 7.74 28.80 -14.10
N THR A 218 6.76 29.66 -14.40
CA THR A 218 6.08 30.50 -13.38
C THR A 218 4.88 29.82 -12.71
N VAL A 219 4.38 28.73 -13.28
CA VAL A 219 3.30 27.95 -12.64
C VAL A 219 3.94 26.89 -11.75
N ASP A 220 3.75 27.03 -10.43
CA ASP A 220 4.12 26.01 -9.45
C ASP A 220 3.27 24.75 -9.72
N ILE A 221 3.84 23.77 -10.44
CA ILE A 221 3.16 22.54 -10.88
C ILE A 221 2.57 21.75 -9.68
N LEU A 222 3.14 21.94 -8.48
CA LEU A 222 2.68 21.33 -7.24
C LEU A 222 1.86 22.27 -6.35
N ALA A 223 1.48 23.47 -6.80
CA ALA A 223 0.53 24.33 -6.09
C ALA A 223 -0.91 23.75 -5.99
N PRO A 224 -1.41 22.97 -6.96
CA PRO A 224 -2.76 22.40 -6.86
C PRO A 224 -2.94 21.50 -5.64
N ASN A 225 -4.17 21.47 -5.12
CA ASN A 225 -4.59 20.53 -4.08
C ASN A 225 -5.14 19.21 -4.65
N THR A 226 -5.25 19.09 -5.96
CA THR A 226 -5.70 17.89 -6.68
C THR A 226 -4.71 17.51 -7.77
N TRP A 227 -4.54 16.22 -7.99
CA TRP A 227 -3.81 15.69 -9.14
C TRP A 227 -4.66 15.80 -10.40
N GLU A 228 -4.05 16.13 -11.53
CA GLU A 228 -4.69 16.02 -12.84
C GLU A 228 -4.97 14.53 -13.13
N GLU A 229 -6.15 14.20 -13.66
CA GLU A 229 -6.60 12.83 -13.98
C GLU A 229 -6.80 11.85 -12.81
N VAL A 230 -6.56 12.26 -11.56
CA VAL A 230 -6.78 11.40 -10.38
C VAL A 230 -7.94 11.93 -9.54
N PRO A 231 -9.03 11.15 -9.37
CA PRO A 231 -10.13 11.52 -8.50
C PRO A 231 -9.70 11.75 -7.05
N SER A 232 -10.39 12.66 -6.34
CA SER A 232 -10.09 12.95 -4.93
C SER A 232 -10.24 11.73 -4.01
N SER A 233 -11.12 10.78 -4.33
CA SER A 233 -11.29 9.53 -3.58
C SER A 233 -10.02 8.65 -3.58
N ARG A 234 -9.24 8.71 -4.67
CA ARG A 234 -7.98 7.99 -4.86
C ARG A 234 -6.75 8.79 -4.44
N THR A 235 -6.89 10.10 -4.19
CA THR A 235 -5.78 10.94 -3.75
C THR A 235 -5.44 10.63 -2.28
N LEU A 236 -4.20 10.22 -2.02
CA LEU A 236 -3.68 9.99 -0.66
C LEU A 236 -2.93 11.22 -0.15
N ILE A 237 -2.08 11.79 -1.01
CA ILE A 237 -1.28 12.98 -0.71
C ILE A 237 -1.44 13.94 -1.88
N THR A 238 -1.89 15.16 -1.59
CA THR A 238 -2.09 16.19 -2.62
C THR A 238 -0.74 16.71 -3.14
N PRO A 239 -0.68 17.26 -4.38
CA PRO A 239 0.56 17.82 -4.92
C PRO A 239 1.23 18.84 -3.98
N PHE A 240 0.42 19.76 -3.42
CA PHE A 240 0.88 20.73 -2.44
C PHE A 240 1.51 20.08 -1.19
N ARG A 241 0.89 19.02 -0.66
CA ARG A 241 1.44 18.28 0.49
C ARG A 241 2.71 17.53 0.12
N CYS A 242 2.82 16.96 -1.09
CA CYS A 242 4.06 16.35 -1.57
C CYS A 242 5.22 17.35 -1.57
N LYS A 243 4.98 18.59 -2.02
CA LYS A 243 5.99 19.66 -1.98
C LYS A 243 6.44 20.03 -0.56
N HIS A 244 5.51 20.02 0.40
CA HIS A 244 5.84 20.31 1.80
C HIS A 244 6.61 19.14 2.44
N LEU A 245 6.15 17.91 2.25
CA LEU A 245 6.82 16.69 2.72
C LEU A 245 8.23 16.57 2.16
N TRP A 246 8.43 16.89 0.88
CA TRP A 246 9.75 16.89 0.26
C TRP A 246 10.70 17.89 0.94
N ARG A 247 10.23 19.11 1.26
CA ARG A 247 11.04 20.11 1.97
C ARG A 247 11.46 19.61 3.35
N GLN A 248 10.52 19.08 4.13
CA GLN A 248 10.81 18.48 5.44
C GLN A 248 11.81 17.31 5.32
N PHE A 249 11.63 16.45 4.34
CA PHE A 249 12.56 15.35 4.06
C PHE A 249 13.97 15.84 3.71
N ILE A 250 14.10 16.89 2.90
CA ILE A 250 15.39 17.47 2.55
C ILE A 250 16.08 18.06 3.79
N GLU A 251 15.34 18.74 4.65
CA GLU A 251 15.86 19.27 5.92
C GLU A 251 16.36 18.14 6.84
N HIS A 252 15.54 17.11 7.09
CA HIS A 252 15.94 15.96 7.91
C HIS A 252 17.17 15.23 7.36
N THR A 253 17.22 15.00 6.05
CA THR A 253 18.35 14.29 5.43
C THR A 253 19.60 15.15 5.34
N ALA A 254 19.49 16.48 5.34
CA ALA A 254 20.65 17.36 5.35
C ALA A 254 21.51 17.18 6.60
N GLU A 255 20.91 16.91 7.76
CA GLU A 255 21.63 16.61 9.00
C GLU A 255 22.42 15.30 8.87
N ILE A 256 21.80 14.26 8.31
CA ILE A 256 22.44 12.95 8.10
C ILE A 256 23.66 13.10 7.15
N VAL A 257 23.48 13.83 6.05
CA VAL A 257 24.55 14.08 5.07
C VAL A 257 25.68 14.92 5.70
N SER A 258 25.34 15.92 6.53
CA SER A 258 26.35 16.77 7.19
C SER A 258 27.21 15.96 8.17
N LYS A 259 26.60 15.05 8.93
CA LYS A 259 27.32 14.12 9.81
C LYS A 259 28.29 13.23 9.02
N ALA A 260 27.85 12.67 7.90
CA ALA A 260 28.68 11.87 7.02
C ALA A 260 29.89 12.64 6.44
N ILE A 261 29.69 13.90 6.06
CA ILE A 261 30.78 14.77 5.57
C ILE A 261 31.82 15.00 6.67
N ALA A 262 31.38 15.33 7.89
CA ALA A 262 32.27 15.54 9.02
C ALA A 262 33.07 14.28 9.37
N GLU A 263 32.42 13.10 9.35
CA GLU A 263 33.08 11.82 9.58
C GLU A 263 34.15 11.53 8.52
N ARG A 264 33.84 11.75 7.24
CA ARG A 264 34.81 11.61 6.13
C ARG A 264 36.01 12.55 6.30
N GLU A 265 35.77 13.79 6.70
CA GLU A 265 36.84 14.79 6.91
C GLU A 265 37.75 14.41 8.09
N SER A 266 37.17 13.87 9.17
CA SER A 266 37.92 13.29 10.29
C SER A 266 38.78 12.11 9.83
N ASN A 267 38.20 11.16 9.08
CA ASN A 267 38.91 9.99 8.54
C ASN A 267 40.08 10.40 7.63
N ARG A 268 39.87 11.42 6.78
CA ARG A 268 40.93 11.97 5.91
C ARG A 268 42.09 12.57 6.73
N SER A 269 41.77 13.34 7.77
CA SER A 269 42.78 13.94 8.66
C SER A 269 43.57 12.89 9.43
N PHE A 270 42.91 11.84 9.93
CA PHE A 270 43.57 10.74 10.63
C PHE A 270 44.53 9.95 9.74
N LEU A 271 44.15 9.67 8.49
CA LEU A 271 45.03 9.04 7.50
C LEU A 271 46.21 9.95 7.12
N GLY A 272 45.98 11.26 6.99
CA GLY A 272 47.02 12.25 6.74
C GLY A 272 48.05 12.32 7.87
N LEU A 273 47.61 12.39 9.13
CA LEU A 273 48.49 12.40 10.31
C LEU A 273 49.34 11.14 10.43
N ASN A 274 48.75 9.96 10.18
CA ASN A 274 49.48 8.70 10.17
C ASN A 274 50.51 8.63 9.04
N PHE A 275 50.18 9.14 7.86
CA PHE A 275 51.12 9.23 6.73
C PHE A 275 52.29 10.18 7.05
N PHE A 276 52.01 11.36 7.58
CA PHE A 276 53.04 12.32 8.01
C PHE A 276 53.94 11.74 9.11
N SER A 277 53.37 11.02 10.09
CA SER A 277 54.17 10.39 11.16
C SER A 277 55.09 9.28 10.63
N ARG A 278 54.64 8.49 9.63
CA ARG A 278 55.47 7.48 8.97
C ARG A 278 56.54 8.10 8.07
N LEU A 279 56.21 9.18 7.35
CA LEU A 279 57.16 9.90 6.51
C LEU A 279 58.24 10.58 7.35
N LEU A 280 57.85 11.20 8.48
CA LEU A 280 58.80 11.82 9.42
C LEU A 280 59.76 10.79 9.99
N ARG A 281 59.26 9.60 10.40
CA ARG A 281 60.12 8.48 10.84
C ARG A 281 61.06 7.98 9.74
N PHE A 282 60.62 7.99 8.48
CA PHE A 282 61.44 7.58 7.34
C PHE A 282 62.55 8.59 7.04
N VAL A 283 62.21 9.89 7.02
CA VAL A 283 63.18 10.98 6.81
C VAL A 283 64.20 11.04 7.95
N THR A 284 63.79 10.87 9.21
CA THR A 284 64.74 10.80 10.34
C THR A 284 65.64 9.57 10.30
N ARG A 285 65.21 8.47 9.67
CA ARG A 285 66.05 7.28 9.47
C ARG A 285 67.06 7.45 8.34
N CYS A 286 66.70 8.17 7.28
CA CYS A 286 67.60 8.45 6.15
C CYS A 286 68.67 9.51 6.48
N PHE A 287 68.43 10.40 7.43
CA PHE A 287 69.43 11.40 7.87
C PHE A 287 70.44 10.87 8.92
N CYS A 288 70.32 9.61 9.35
CA CYS A 288 71.24 8.97 10.30
C CYS A 288 72.16 7.90 9.65
N CYS A 289 72.28 7.89 8.32
CA CYS A 289 73.29 7.10 7.60
C CYS A 289 74.27 8.04 6.88
#